data_AF-A0A967TBF7-F1
#
_entry.id   AF-A0A967TBF7-F1
#
_cell.length_a   1.000
_cell.length_b   1.000
_cell.length_c   1.000
_cell.angle_alpha   90.00
_cell.angle_beta   90.00
_cell.angle_gamma   90.00
#
_symmetry.space_group_name_H-M   'P 1'
#
loop_
_entity.id
_entity.type
_entity.pdbx_description
1 polymer ?
#
loop_
_entity_poly.entity_id
_entity_poly.type
_entity_poly.pdbx_seq_one_letter_code
_entity_poly.pdbx_strand_id
1 'polypeptide(L)'
;MSSILPATAADPVGAAALLGHADPVELERFVALEDAIWGETTLAPAVIETVRLHCARIRGCEFCKAVRYTAAIDDGLTEAQIAQMDVLEARGKFSAGQSAALTLVDHFLRDPRKPDEARAAEIAAVLGTSGVLEVLIGCCAFASAELRIALGENRAPHGSGVIERTGCSHDPRSTATAWPILDGPVLDPDTRLPGVAPGLANPMQERVATLWSGRDMSPELVAACVIRSAQLLGVGPDDPVNEYLVPPEAVRLAGADDVRNWPAWPSGRGRNEMALAEQLWIDPAGVDAAITDSLESSLGVDGLIRVAWNLILIGQLHRLALVLHRESR
;
A
#
# COMPACT_ATOMS: atom_id res chain seq x y z
N MET A 1 -26.87 16.40 8.74
CA MET A 1 -26.95 15.85 10.11
C MET A 1 -25.97 14.70 10.17
N SER A 2 -24.82 14.91 10.79
CA SER A 2 -23.72 13.94 10.85
C SER A 2 -24.05 12.80 11.81
N SER A 3 -23.98 11.57 11.32
CA SER A 3 -24.00 10.36 12.14
C SER A 3 -22.60 9.74 12.10
N ILE A 4 -21.73 10.15 13.02
CA ILE A 4 -20.49 9.43 13.31
C ILE A 4 -20.91 8.25 14.19
N LEU A 5 -20.89 7.04 13.63
CA LEU A 5 -21.08 5.83 14.42
C LEU A 5 -19.88 5.66 15.37
N PRO A 6 -20.11 5.23 16.63
CA PRO A 6 -19.01 5.00 17.55
C PRO A 6 -18.16 3.81 17.08
N ALA A 7 -16.83 3.96 17.10
CA ALA A 7 -15.91 2.85 16.90
C ALA A 7 -16.21 1.76 17.94
N THR A 8 -16.74 0.62 17.50
CA THR A 8 -16.92 -0.55 18.37
C THR A 8 -15.66 -1.41 18.34
N ALA A 9 -15.50 -2.31 19.32
CA ALA A 9 -14.39 -3.25 19.38
C ALA A 9 -14.24 -4.17 18.14
N ALA A 10 -15.24 -4.18 17.24
CA ALA A 10 -15.22 -4.90 15.96
C ALA A 10 -14.84 -4.02 14.75
N ASP A 11 -14.50 -2.75 14.95
CA ASP A 11 -14.10 -1.81 13.90
C ASP A 11 -12.64 -1.37 14.12
N PRO A 12 -11.66 -2.24 13.83
CA PRO A 12 -10.31 -2.16 14.39
C PRO A 12 -9.48 -0.97 13.87
N VAL A 13 -10.00 -0.14 12.98
CA VAL A 13 -9.31 1.08 12.50
C VAL A 13 -10.28 2.22 12.25
N GLY A 14 -11.55 2.13 12.66
CA GLY A 14 -12.56 3.01 12.07
C GLY A 14 -12.72 2.72 10.57
N ALA A 15 -12.51 1.46 10.13
CA ALA A 15 -12.78 1.01 8.78
C ALA A 15 -14.27 1.20 8.47
N ALA A 16 -15.18 0.91 9.40
CA ALA A 16 -16.60 1.25 9.22
C ALA A 16 -16.86 2.76 9.26
N ALA A 17 -16.01 3.55 9.94
CA ALA A 17 -16.08 5.01 9.87
C ALA A 17 -15.54 5.60 8.56
N LEU A 18 -14.52 4.98 7.95
CA LEU A 18 -13.87 5.40 6.69
C LEU A 18 -14.61 4.91 5.44
N LEU A 19 -15.05 3.65 5.51
CA LEU A 19 -15.66 2.90 4.42
C LEU A 19 -17.14 2.66 4.71
N GLY A 20 -17.75 3.39 5.65
CA GLY A 20 -19.21 3.40 5.82
C GLY A 20 -19.94 3.88 4.56
N HIS A 21 -19.21 4.53 3.66
CA HIS A 21 -19.61 4.92 2.32
C HIS A 21 -19.12 3.96 1.22
N ALA A 22 -18.25 3.01 1.53
CA ALA A 22 -17.79 2.06 0.53
C ALA A 22 -18.86 0.99 0.27
N ASP A 23 -18.82 0.41 -0.93
CA ASP A 23 -19.58 -0.78 -1.23
C ASP A 23 -19.24 -1.89 -0.20
N PRO A 24 -20.24 -2.61 0.36
CA PRO A 24 -20.00 -3.62 1.39
C PRO A 24 -19.00 -4.71 0.98
N VAL A 25 -18.96 -5.09 -0.30
CA VAL A 25 -18.01 -6.09 -0.81
C VAL A 25 -16.59 -5.55 -0.75
N GLU A 26 -16.41 -4.25 -1.02
CA GLU A 26 -15.09 -3.62 -0.97
C GLU A 26 -14.58 -3.43 0.45
N LEU A 27 -15.48 -3.09 1.37
CA LEU A 27 -15.16 -3.08 2.80
C LEU A 27 -14.79 -4.49 3.29
N GLU A 28 -15.54 -5.52 2.91
CA GLU A 28 -15.26 -6.91 3.28
C GLU A 28 -13.88 -7.37 2.80
N ARG A 29 -13.53 -7.09 1.55
CA ARG A 29 -12.22 -7.40 0.97
C ARG A 29 -11.08 -6.68 1.68
N PHE A 30 -11.28 -5.41 2.02
CA PHE A 30 -10.28 -4.64 2.74
C PHE A 30 -10.04 -5.20 4.16
N VAL A 31 -11.12 -5.47 4.88
CA VAL A 31 -11.06 -6.07 6.23
C VAL A 31 -10.38 -7.44 6.17
N ALA A 32 -10.73 -8.27 5.19
CA ALA A 32 -10.09 -9.58 5.00
C ALA A 32 -8.58 -9.47 4.77
N LEU A 33 -8.12 -8.49 3.98
CA LEU A 33 -6.68 -8.25 3.77
C LEU A 33 -5.99 -7.80 5.06
N GLU A 34 -6.57 -6.85 5.80
CA GLU A 34 -5.99 -6.43 7.08
C GLU A 34 -5.96 -7.60 8.08
N ASP A 35 -7.03 -8.37 8.19
CA ASP A 35 -7.10 -9.52 9.09
C ASP A 35 -6.08 -10.59 8.73
N ALA A 36 -5.85 -10.86 7.44
CA ALA A 36 -4.78 -11.76 7.01
C ALA A 36 -3.38 -11.26 7.42
N ILE A 37 -3.12 -9.96 7.30
CA ILE A 37 -1.83 -9.36 7.70
C ILE A 37 -1.59 -9.49 9.20
N TRP A 38 -2.62 -9.29 10.02
CA TRP A 38 -2.48 -9.35 11.47
C TRP A 38 -2.59 -10.77 12.04
N GLY A 39 -3.36 -11.65 11.38
CA GLY A 39 -3.70 -12.98 11.88
C GLY A 39 -2.83 -14.11 11.30
N GLU A 40 -2.29 -13.96 10.10
CA GLU A 40 -1.56 -15.03 9.39
C GLU A 40 -0.08 -14.72 9.14
N THR A 41 0.39 -13.53 9.50
CA THR A 41 1.80 -13.16 9.41
C THR A 41 2.69 -14.03 10.31
N THR A 42 3.92 -14.27 9.85
CA THR A 42 4.98 -14.89 10.64
C THR A 42 5.81 -13.87 11.43
N LEU A 43 5.59 -12.58 11.20
CA LEU A 43 6.28 -11.48 11.87
C LEU A 43 5.69 -11.24 13.26
N ALA A 44 6.55 -10.82 14.18
CA ALA A 44 6.13 -10.44 15.52
C ALA A 44 5.16 -9.23 15.48
N PRO A 45 4.13 -9.17 16.33
CA PRO A 45 3.16 -8.06 16.34
C PRO A 45 3.81 -6.68 16.41
N ALA A 46 4.89 -6.51 17.18
CA ALA A 46 5.62 -5.25 17.26
C ALA A 46 6.30 -4.86 15.93
N VAL A 47 6.67 -5.83 15.08
CA VAL A 47 7.25 -5.58 13.75
C VAL A 47 6.19 -5.09 12.79
N ILE A 48 5.03 -5.75 12.70
CA ILE A 48 3.94 -5.31 11.81
C ILE A 48 3.41 -3.93 12.21
N GLU A 49 3.24 -3.67 13.50
CA GLU A 49 2.82 -2.34 13.98
C GLU A 49 3.86 -1.26 13.67
N THR A 50 5.14 -1.61 13.75
CA THR A 50 6.23 -0.73 13.32
C THR A 50 6.10 -0.39 11.83
N VAL A 51 5.83 -1.38 10.97
CA VAL A 51 5.58 -1.17 9.53
C VAL A 51 4.38 -0.25 9.32
N ARG A 52 3.25 -0.52 9.97
CA ARG A 52 2.01 0.27 9.85
C ARG A 52 2.23 1.72 10.27
N LEU A 53 2.81 1.94 11.44
CA LEU A 53 3.06 3.29 11.97
C LEU A 53 4.06 4.04 11.10
N HIS A 54 5.11 3.39 10.62
CA HIS A 54 6.10 4.05 9.75
C HIS A 54 5.49 4.43 8.40
N CYS A 55 4.68 3.54 7.81
CA CYS A 55 3.87 3.82 6.63
C CYS A 55 2.97 5.05 6.83
N ALA A 56 2.27 5.13 7.96
CA ALA A 56 1.40 6.26 8.30
C ALA A 56 2.17 7.57 8.46
N ARG A 57 3.40 7.52 9.02
CA ARG A 57 4.26 8.70 9.18
C ARG A 57 4.77 9.22 7.85
N ILE A 58 5.27 8.34 6.98
CA ILE A 58 5.73 8.72 5.63
C ILE A 58 4.61 9.35 4.82
N ARG A 59 3.39 8.82 4.91
CA ARG A 59 2.22 9.31 4.16
C ARG A 59 1.48 10.48 4.82
N GLY A 60 1.80 10.81 6.07
CA GLY A 60 1.15 11.88 6.82
C GLY A 60 -0.28 11.58 7.31
N CYS A 61 -0.66 10.31 7.52
CA CYS A 61 -1.98 9.96 8.08
C CYS A 61 -2.01 10.16 9.61
N GLU A 62 -2.54 11.30 10.07
CA GLU A 62 -2.72 11.65 11.48
C GLU A 62 -3.59 10.66 12.25
N PHE A 63 -4.67 10.18 11.63
CA PHE A 63 -5.53 9.16 12.25
C PHE A 63 -4.74 7.89 12.54
N CYS A 64 -4.07 7.36 11.50
CA CYS A 64 -3.32 6.12 11.56
C CYS A 64 -2.16 6.22 12.57
N LYS A 65 -1.51 7.39 12.67
CA LYS A 65 -0.45 7.67 13.65
C LYS A 65 -0.93 7.71 15.10
N ALA A 66 -2.22 7.93 15.35
CA ALA A 66 -2.77 8.06 16.70
C ALA A 66 -3.32 6.76 17.28
N VAL A 67 -3.47 5.73 16.44
CA VAL A 67 -3.98 4.41 16.82
C VAL A 67 -2.83 3.50 17.25
N ARG A 68 -3.07 2.67 18.27
CA ARG A 68 -2.17 1.60 18.72
C ARG A 68 -2.87 0.26 18.79
N TYR A 69 -2.17 -0.81 18.47
CA TYR A 69 -2.65 -2.17 18.73
C TYR A 69 -2.07 -2.78 20.00
N THR A 70 -2.96 -3.34 20.84
CA THR A 70 -2.59 -3.98 22.11
C THR A 70 -1.56 -5.08 21.92
N ALA A 71 -1.74 -5.95 20.92
CA ALA A 71 -0.79 -7.04 20.63
C ALA A 71 0.65 -6.55 20.42
N ALA A 72 0.85 -5.38 19.81
CA ALA A 72 2.18 -4.81 19.61
C ALA A 72 2.75 -4.17 20.89
N ILE A 73 1.90 -3.57 21.73
CA ILE A 73 2.29 -3.06 23.05
C ILE A 73 2.72 -4.22 23.95
N ASP A 74 1.94 -5.31 23.95
CA ASP A 74 2.21 -6.53 24.71
C ASP A 74 3.49 -7.21 24.22
N ASP A 75 3.80 -7.12 22.93
CA ASP A 75 5.05 -7.56 22.30
C ASP A 75 6.21 -6.55 22.46
N GLY A 76 6.02 -5.51 23.28
CA GLY A 76 7.09 -4.62 23.75
C GLY A 76 7.33 -3.35 22.92
N LEU A 77 6.46 -3.01 21.97
CA LEU A 77 6.54 -1.72 21.28
C LEU A 77 6.12 -0.58 22.22
N THR A 78 6.98 0.43 22.36
CA THR A 78 6.77 1.56 23.29
C THR A 78 6.55 2.89 22.58
N GLU A 79 5.83 3.82 23.21
CA GLU A 79 5.70 5.19 22.70
C GLU A 79 7.05 5.90 22.54
N ALA A 80 8.03 5.59 23.39
CA ALA A 80 9.37 6.14 23.30
C ALA A 80 10.09 5.70 22.00
N GLN A 81 9.89 4.45 21.57
CA GLN A 81 10.37 3.99 20.26
C GLN A 81 9.59 4.68 19.13
N ILE A 82 8.26 4.73 19.21
CA ILE A 82 7.40 5.34 18.19
C ILE A 82 7.75 6.82 17.96
N ALA A 83 8.02 7.57 19.03
CA ALA A 83 8.45 8.96 18.96
C ALA A 83 9.82 9.18 18.28
N GLN A 84 10.59 8.10 18.07
CA GLN A 84 11.92 8.12 17.47
C GLN A 84 11.96 7.37 16.13
N MET A 85 10.81 6.94 15.61
CA MET A 85 10.71 6.07 14.43
C MET A 85 11.25 6.70 13.14
N ASP A 86 11.29 8.02 13.02
CA ASP A 86 11.85 8.70 11.84
C ASP A 86 13.35 9.04 12.01
N VAL A 87 13.93 8.79 13.18
CA VAL A 87 15.32 9.14 13.50
C VAL A 87 16.21 7.94 13.20
N LEU A 88 17.02 8.03 12.14
CA LEU A 88 17.87 6.93 11.68
C LEU A 88 18.86 6.46 12.77
N GLU A 89 19.43 7.39 13.52
CA GLU A 89 20.37 7.12 14.61
C GLU A 89 19.69 6.40 15.79
N ALA A 90 18.36 6.50 15.90
CA ALA A 90 17.58 5.84 16.95
C ALA A 90 17.19 4.40 16.58
N ARG A 91 17.51 3.90 15.38
CA ARG A 91 17.22 2.53 14.95
C ARG A 91 17.79 1.48 15.92
N GLY A 92 18.92 1.76 16.58
CA GLY A 92 19.49 0.88 17.62
C GLY A 92 18.62 0.69 18.88
N LYS A 93 17.52 1.46 19.03
CA LYS A 93 16.52 1.29 20.10
C LYS A 93 15.39 0.31 19.73
N PHE A 94 15.37 -0.17 18.50
CA PHE A 94 14.40 -1.14 17.99
C PHE A 94 15.02 -2.54 17.96
N SER A 95 14.20 -3.58 17.97
CA SER A 95 14.68 -4.94 17.71
C SER A 95 15.30 -5.05 16.31
N ALA A 96 16.07 -6.12 16.06
CA ALA A 96 16.63 -6.37 14.73
C ALA A 96 15.53 -6.43 13.65
N GLY A 97 14.44 -7.15 13.93
CA GLY A 97 13.29 -7.27 13.01
C GLY A 97 12.61 -5.93 12.74
N GLN A 98 12.37 -5.13 13.79
CA GLN A 98 11.78 -3.79 13.63
C GLN A 98 12.71 -2.87 12.82
N SER A 99 14.02 -2.88 13.08
CA SER A 99 14.99 -2.05 12.35
C SER A 99 15.10 -2.45 10.86
N ALA A 100 15.11 -3.75 10.58
CA ALA A 100 15.11 -4.28 9.22
C ALA A 100 13.83 -3.89 8.48
N ALA A 101 12.67 -4.05 9.12
CA ALA A 101 11.38 -3.67 8.56
C ALA A 101 11.29 -2.17 8.27
N LEU A 102 11.74 -1.31 9.19
CA LEU A 102 11.78 0.14 8.98
C LEU A 102 12.65 0.52 7.77
N THR A 103 13.81 -0.11 7.64
CA THR A 103 14.71 0.12 6.50
C THR A 103 14.06 -0.33 5.19
N LEU A 104 13.38 -1.47 5.20
CA LEU A 104 12.66 -1.97 4.03
C LEU A 104 11.47 -1.07 3.64
N VAL A 105 10.73 -0.53 4.62
CA VAL A 105 9.64 0.43 4.38
C VAL A 105 10.17 1.74 3.80
N ASP A 106 11.25 2.30 4.37
CA ASP A 106 11.90 3.51 3.86
C ASP A 106 12.31 3.32 2.40
N HIS A 107 12.89 2.17 2.09
CA HIS A 107 13.26 1.80 0.74
C HIS A 107 12.04 1.69 -0.18
N PHE A 108 11.06 0.85 0.17
CA PHE A 108 9.86 0.60 -0.63
C PHE A 108 9.07 1.87 -0.95
N LEU A 109 8.90 2.78 0.02
CA LEU A 109 8.06 3.96 -0.18
C LEU A 109 8.79 5.15 -0.83
N ARG A 110 10.09 5.34 -0.55
CA ARG A 110 10.84 6.54 -0.99
C ARG A 110 11.71 6.30 -2.20
N ASP A 111 12.34 5.14 -2.32
CA ASP A 111 13.16 4.77 -3.47
C ASP A 111 13.05 3.27 -3.72
N PRO A 112 11.94 2.79 -4.29
CA PRO A 112 11.68 1.36 -4.51
C PRO A 112 12.64 0.74 -5.52
N ARG A 113 13.51 1.53 -6.15
CA ARG A 113 14.50 1.03 -7.11
C ARG A 113 15.60 0.33 -6.33
N LYS A 114 15.81 -0.94 -6.65
CA LYS A 114 16.91 -1.83 -6.21
C LYS A 114 17.66 -1.35 -4.94
N PRO A 115 17.37 -1.92 -3.76
CA PRO A 115 18.22 -1.68 -2.59
C PRO A 115 19.62 -2.22 -2.90
N ASP A 116 20.67 -1.62 -2.35
CA ASP A 116 22.02 -2.20 -2.44
C ASP A 116 21.99 -3.70 -2.06
N GLU A 117 22.72 -4.55 -2.79
CA GLU A 117 22.71 -6.00 -2.60
C GLU A 117 23.11 -6.39 -1.18
N ALA A 118 24.10 -5.69 -0.62
CA ALA A 118 24.49 -5.87 0.78
C ALA A 118 23.33 -5.57 1.72
N ARG A 119 22.62 -4.46 1.48
CA ARG A 119 21.46 -4.07 2.30
C ARG A 119 20.31 -5.07 2.20
N ALA A 120 20.02 -5.56 0.99
CA ALA A 120 18.98 -6.57 0.80
C ALA A 120 19.32 -7.88 1.53
N ALA A 121 20.58 -8.31 1.47
CA ALA A 121 21.05 -9.49 2.20
C ALA A 121 20.97 -9.31 3.72
N GLU A 122 21.32 -8.13 4.25
CA GLU A 122 21.17 -7.81 5.68
C GLU A 122 19.72 -7.89 6.15
N ILE A 123 18.78 -7.32 5.38
CA ILE A 123 17.35 -7.36 5.71
C ILE A 123 16.83 -8.80 5.65
N ALA A 124 17.16 -9.54 4.59
CA ALA A 124 16.74 -10.93 4.42
C ALA A 124 17.33 -11.87 5.48
N ALA A 125 18.56 -11.62 5.97
CA ALA A 125 19.16 -12.40 7.05
C ALA A 125 18.40 -12.28 8.38
N VAL A 126 17.70 -11.16 8.61
CA VAL A 126 16.94 -10.91 9.84
C VAL A 126 15.48 -11.33 9.70
N LEU A 127 14.83 -10.94 8.59
CA LEU A 127 13.39 -11.18 8.38
C LEU A 127 13.10 -12.54 7.72
N GLY A 128 14.08 -13.13 7.05
CA GLY A 128 13.85 -14.22 6.11
C GLY A 128 13.07 -13.75 4.87
N THR A 129 12.93 -14.64 3.89
CA THR A 129 12.19 -14.35 2.65
C THR A 129 10.72 -14.03 2.91
N SER A 130 10.03 -14.86 3.69
CA SER A 130 8.61 -14.65 3.98
C SER A 130 8.38 -13.35 4.75
N GLY A 131 9.24 -13.03 5.73
CA GLY A 131 9.16 -11.76 6.44
C GLY A 131 9.38 -10.54 5.54
N VAL A 132 10.30 -10.60 4.56
CA VAL A 132 10.45 -9.53 3.57
C VAL A 132 9.16 -9.32 2.77
N LEU A 133 8.57 -10.40 2.25
CA LEU A 133 7.33 -10.32 1.47
C LEU A 133 6.15 -9.82 2.31
N GLU A 134 6.02 -10.30 3.54
CA GLU A 134 4.97 -9.85 4.46
C GLU A 134 5.11 -8.35 4.81
N VAL A 135 6.32 -7.83 4.98
CA VAL A 135 6.54 -6.38 5.14
C VAL A 135 6.11 -5.61 3.89
N LEU A 136 6.47 -6.08 2.70
CA LEU A 136 6.11 -5.42 1.44
C LEU A 136 4.58 -5.43 1.23
N ILE A 137 3.92 -6.55 1.48
CA ILE A 137 2.45 -6.64 1.41
C ILE A 137 1.79 -5.76 2.48
N GLY A 138 2.35 -5.70 3.69
CA GLY A 138 1.95 -4.76 4.73
C GLY A 138 2.02 -3.32 4.23
N CYS A 139 3.10 -2.92 3.56
CA CYS A 139 3.23 -1.57 2.98
C CYS A 139 2.14 -1.26 1.95
N CYS A 140 1.76 -2.25 1.13
CA CYS A 140 0.67 -2.13 0.16
C CYS A 140 -0.68 -1.97 0.85
N ALA A 141 -0.99 -2.81 1.84
CA ALA A 141 -2.27 -2.75 2.55
C ALA A 141 -2.42 -1.48 3.40
N PHE A 142 -1.35 -1.07 4.09
CA PHE A 142 -1.33 0.17 4.89
C PHE A 142 -1.28 1.44 4.04
N ALA A 143 -1.21 1.33 2.70
CA ALA A 143 -1.49 2.44 1.80
C ALA A 143 -2.95 2.90 1.88
N SER A 144 -3.83 2.13 2.54
CA SER A 144 -5.17 2.55 2.96
C SER A 144 -5.21 3.91 3.69
N ALA A 145 -4.11 4.28 4.34
CA ALA A 145 -3.89 5.60 4.90
C ALA A 145 -4.14 6.74 3.88
N GLU A 146 -3.78 6.54 2.61
CA GLU A 146 -3.94 7.51 1.53
C GLU A 146 -5.43 7.74 1.20
N LEU A 147 -6.29 6.73 1.37
CA LEU A 147 -7.73 6.87 1.18
C LEU A 147 -8.34 7.80 2.24
N ARG A 148 -7.92 7.69 3.50
CA ARG A 148 -8.35 8.62 4.56
C ARG A 148 -8.01 10.06 4.19
N ILE A 149 -6.84 10.26 3.59
CA ILE A 149 -6.39 11.60 3.20
C ILE A 149 -7.20 12.11 2.01
N ALA A 150 -7.40 11.28 0.98
CA ALA A 150 -8.23 11.60 -0.18
C ALA A 150 -9.68 11.95 0.19
N LEU A 151 -10.21 11.37 1.26
CA LEU A 151 -11.56 11.67 1.76
C LEU A 151 -11.61 12.88 2.73
N GLY A 152 -10.47 13.54 2.99
CA GLY A 152 -10.40 14.65 3.95
C GLY A 152 -10.55 14.22 5.41
N GLU A 153 -10.50 12.92 5.71
CA GLU A 153 -10.65 12.33 7.04
C GLU A 153 -9.31 12.20 7.79
N ASN A 154 -8.30 12.97 7.39
CA ASN A 154 -6.97 12.94 7.99
C ASN A 154 -6.88 13.73 9.30
N ARG A 155 -7.66 13.34 10.30
CA ARG A 155 -7.64 13.97 11.63
C ARG A 155 -7.33 12.93 12.69
N ALA A 156 -6.50 13.29 13.66
CA ALA A 156 -6.33 12.46 14.84
C ALA A 156 -7.70 12.28 15.53
N PRO A 157 -8.06 11.05 15.96
CA PRO A 157 -9.25 10.83 16.76
C PRO A 157 -9.19 11.65 18.05
N HIS A 158 -10.36 11.92 18.64
CA HIS A 158 -10.44 12.58 19.94
C HIS A 158 -9.87 11.65 21.03
N GLY A 159 -8.57 11.76 21.30
CA GLY A 159 -7.81 10.91 22.21
C GLY A 159 -6.92 9.90 21.48
N SER A 160 -5.83 9.45 22.11
CA SER A 160 -5.05 8.30 21.62
C SER A 160 -5.87 7.04 21.79
N GLY A 161 -6.27 6.40 20.68
CA GLY A 161 -7.06 5.18 20.69
C GLY A 161 -6.16 3.96 20.82
N VAL A 162 -6.29 3.22 21.92
CA VAL A 162 -5.79 1.85 22.01
C VAL A 162 -6.89 0.96 21.45
N ILE A 163 -6.58 0.21 20.40
CA ILE A 163 -7.49 -0.73 19.77
C ILE A 163 -7.07 -2.13 20.19
N GLU A 164 -8.03 -2.85 20.77
CA GLU A 164 -7.87 -4.24 21.14
C GLU A 164 -8.06 -5.11 19.88
N ARG A 165 -7.01 -5.84 19.48
CA ARG A 165 -7.14 -6.97 18.55
C ARG A 165 -6.84 -8.25 19.32
N THR A 166 -7.87 -9.01 19.66
CA THR A 166 -7.73 -10.33 20.28
C THR A 166 -7.65 -11.39 19.17
N GLY A 167 -6.52 -12.09 19.02
CA GLY A 167 -6.49 -13.27 18.15
C GLY A 167 -5.18 -13.65 17.45
N CYS A 168 -4.00 -13.24 17.92
CA CYS A 168 -2.74 -13.76 17.35
C CYS A 168 -2.30 -15.01 18.14
N SER A 169 -2.68 -16.21 17.69
CA SER A 169 -1.96 -17.42 18.11
C SER A 169 -1.72 -18.35 16.92
N HIS A 170 -0.46 -18.46 16.44
CA HIS A 170 0.15 -19.77 16.15
C HIS A 170 1.66 -19.73 15.83
N ASP A 171 2.25 -20.92 15.97
CA ASP A 171 3.66 -21.36 16.03
C ASP A 171 4.45 -21.18 14.71
N PRO A 172 5.64 -20.52 14.72
CA PRO A 172 6.40 -20.21 13.53
C PRO A 172 7.44 -21.30 13.22
N ARG A 173 7.08 -22.33 12.44
CA ARG A 173 8.08 -23.19 11.78
C ARG A 173 7.65 -23.62 10.39
N SER A 174 8.24 -23.01 9.38
CA SER A 174 8.37 -23.61 8.06
C SER A 174 9.66 -23.16 7.41
N THR A 175 10.45 -24.14 6.99
CA THR A 175 11.81 -24.04 6.48
C THR A 175 11.87 -23.48 5.06
N ALA A 176 12.87 -22.63 4.85
CA ALA A 176 13.24 -22.01 3.59
C ALA A 176 13.39 -22.99 2.41
N THR A 177 12.97 -22.52 1.23
CA THR A 177 13.45 -22.98 -0.09
C THR A 177 13.68 -21.76 -0.98
N ALA A 178 14.64 -21.88 -1.90
CA ALA A 178 15.08 -20.83 -2.83
C ALA A 178 13.94 -20.33 -3.73
N TRP A 179 14.03 -19.05 -4.12
CA TRP A 179 13.07 -18.33 -4.95
C TRP A 179 12.83 -19.03 -6.30
N PRO A 180 11.57 -19.30 -6.68
CA PRO A 180 11.17 -19.28 -8.07
C PRO A 180 10.92 -17.82 -8.47
N ILE A 181 11.62 -17.40 -9.52
CA ILE A 181 11.39 -16.15 -10.25
C ILE A 181 9.90 -16.07 -10.63
N LEU A 182 9.28 -14.91 -10.40
CA LEU A 182 7.96 -14.57 -10.93
C LEU A 182 8.07 -14.39 -12.45
N ASP A 183 7.95 -15.49 -13.20
CA ASP A 183 7.73 -15.44 -14.65
C ASP A 183 6.25 -15.13 -14.93
N GLY A 184 5.88 -13.86 -14.80
CA GLY A 184 4.55 -13.36 -15.10
C GLY A 184 4.40 -11.88 -14.74
N PRO A 185 3.50 -11.13 -15.40
CA PRO A 185 3.19 -9.77 -14.99
C PRO A 185 2.82 -9.76 -13.50
N VAL A 186 3.36 -8.86 -12.69
CA VAL A 186 2.93 -8.63 -11.29
C VAL A 186 1.43 -8.25 -11.23
N LEU A 187 0.85 -7.95 -12.38
CA LEU A 187 -0.54 -7.57 -12.62
C LEU A 187 -1.39 -8.70 -13.24
N ASP A 188 -0.82 -9.90 -13.46
CA ASP A 188 -1.58 -11.06 -13.90
C ASP A 188 -2.34 -11.66 -12.70
N PRO A 189 -3.69 -11.66 -12.73
CA PRO A 189 -4.50 -12.18 -11.63
C PRO A 189 -4.24 -13.67 -11.33
N ASP A 190 -3.66 -14.42 -12.27
CA ASP A 190 -3.35 -15.85 -12.09
C ASP A 190 -1.94 -16.11 -11.50
N THR A 191 -1.10 -15.08 -11.36
CA THR A 191 0.26 -15.22 -10.83
C THR A 191 0.26 -15.36 -9.31
N ARG A 192 0.56 -16.56 -8.79
CA ARG A 192 0.75 -16.80 -7.34
C ARG A 192 2.08 -16.22 -6.88
N LEU A 193 2.07 -15.42 -5.80
CA LEU A 193 3.28 -14.93 -5.13
C LEU A 193 3.93 -16.06 -4.30
N PRO A 194 5.08 -16.64 -4.72
CA PRO A 194 5.72 -17.73 -3.99
C PRO A 194 6.20 -17.25 -2.61
N GLY A 195 5.99 -18.07 -1.57
CA GLY A 195 6.50 -17.78 -0.22
C GLY A 195 5.64 -16.84 0.64
N VAL A 196 4.51 -16.37 0.09
CA VAL A 196 3.46 -15.65 0.84
C VAL A 196 2.47 -16.66 1.44
N ALA A 197 2.00 -16.41 2.66
CA ALA A 197 0.94 -17.21 3.28
C ALA A 197 -0.31 -17.26 2.36
N PRO A 198 -0.91 -18.44 2.11
CA PRO A 198 -2.02 -18.57 1.18
C PRO A 198 -3.22 -17.65 1.45
N GLY A 199 -3.52 -17.34 2.73
CA GLY A 199 -4.62 -16.42 3.07
C GLY A 199 -4.32 -14.95 2.76
N LEU A 200 -3.05 -14.58 2.57
CA LEU A 200 -2.64 -13.23 2.18
C LEU A 200 -2.59 -13.03 0.64
N ALA A 201 -2.35 -14.10 -0.12
CA ALA A 201 -2.23 -14.02 -1.57
C ALA A 201 -3.57 -13.78 -2.29
N ASN A 202 -4.64 -14.47 -1.87
CA ASN A 202 -5.92 -14.43 -2.58
C ASN A 202 -6.61 -13.05 -2.55
N PRO A 203 -6.69 -12.32 -1.40
CA PRO A 203 -7.36 -11.02 -1.36
C PRO A 203 -6.68 -9.96 -2.24
N MET A 204 -5.35 -10.00 -2.33
CA MET A 204 -4.58 -9.09 -3.19
C MET A 204 -4.89 -9.35 -4.68
N GLN A 205 -4.91 -10.61 -5.10
CA GLN A 205 -5.19 -11.02 -6.49
C GLN A 205 -6.61 -10.64 -6.93
N GLU A 206 -7.61 -10.91 -6.10
CA GLU A 206 -9.00 -10.52 -6.39
C GLU A 206 -9.15 -9.01 -6.62
N ARG A 207 -8.36 -8.21 -5.90
CA ARG A 207 -8.36 -6.76 -6.05
C ARG A 207 -7.74 -6.32 -7.36
N VAL A 208 -6.60 -6.89 -7.73
CA VAL A 208 -5.95 -6.65 -9.04
C VAL A 208 -6.91 -6.98 -10.18
N ALA A 209 -7.61 -8.11 -10.10
CA ALA A 209 -8.60 -8.49 -11.12
C ALA A 209 -9.74 -7.45 -11.25
N THR A 210 -10.17 -6.86 -10.13
CA THR A 210 -11.23 -5.84 -10.12
C THR A 210 -10.77 -4.54 -10.81
N LEU A 211 -9.54 -4.09 -10.54
CA LEU A 211 -8.92 -2.91 -11.16
C LEU A 211 -8.99 -2.97 -12.70
N TRP A 212 -8.66 -4.13 -13.27
CA TRP A 212 -8.61 -4.33 -14.72
C TRP A 212 -9.97 -4.62 -15.37
N SER A 213 -11.04 -4.79 -14.59
CA SER A 213 -12.38 -5.05 -15.12
C SER A 213 -13.06 -3.82 -15.74
N GLY A 214 -12.48 -2.62 -15.56
CA GLY A 214 -12.95 -1.38 -16.19
C GLY A 214 -14.25 -0.80 -15.62
N ARG A 215 -14.71 -1.29 -14.45
CA ARG A 215 -15.97 -0.81 -13.84
C ARG A 215 -15.88 0.63 -13.34
N ASP A 216 -14.72 1.05 -12.83
CA ASP A 216 -14.57 2.33 -12.11
C ASP A 216 -13.65 3.33 -12.79
N MET A 217 -12.69 2.84 -13.59
CA MET A 217 -11.81 3.66 -14.41
C MET A 217 -11.83 3.10 -15.83
N SER A 218 -11.85 3.97 -16.84
CA SER A 218 -11.76 3.50 -18.22
C SER A 218 -10.40 2.84 -18.46
N PRO A 219 -10.29 1.85 -19.36
CA PRO A 219 -9.02 1.21 -19.68
C PRO A 219 -7.92 2.20 -20.07
N GLU A 220 -8.28 3.30 -20.75
CA GLU A 220 -7.35 4.37 -21.13
C GLU A 220 -6.83 5.14 -19.91
N LEU A 221 -7.68 5.41 -18.92
CA LEU A 221 -7.27 6.06 -17.67
C LEU A 221 -6.37 5.13 -16.84
N VAL A 222 -6.72 3.85 -16.70
CA VAL A 222 -5.86 2.86 -16.02
C VAL A 222 -4.49 2.82 -16.70
N ALA A 223 -4.47 2.73 -18.03
CA ALA A 223 -3.25 2.71 -18.82
C ALA A 223 -2.39 3.99 -18.64
N ALA A 224 -3.03 5.16 -18.63
CA ALA A 224 -2.34 6.43 -18.39
C ALA A 224 -1.76 6.52 -16.97
N CYS A 225 -2.52 6.11 -15.95
CA CYS A 225 -2.06 6.02 -14.56
C CYS A 225 -0.86 5.07 -14.46
N VAL A 226 -0.92 3.94 -15.15
CA VAL A 226 0.15 2.94 -15.14
C VAL A 226 1.46 3.53 -15.71
N ILE A 227 1.39 4.11 -16.91
CA ILE A 227 2.56 4.73 -17.55
C ILE A 227 3.11 5.87 -16.69
N ARG A 228 2.23 6.70 -16.12
CA ARG A 228 2.66 7.84 -15.31
C ARG A 228 3.31 7.41 -14.00
N SER A 229 2.76 6.40 -13.33
CA SER A 229 3.35 5.85 -12.12
C SER A 229 4.77 5.33 -12.39
N ALA A 230 4.98 4.59 -13.49
CA ALA A 230 6.32 4.15 -13.88
C ALA A 230 7.29 5.33 -14.09
N GLN A 231 6.86 6.40 -14.75
CA GLN A 231 7.68 7.61 -14.94
C GLN A 231 8.06 8.28 -13.61
N LEU A 232 7.11 8.41 -12.69
CA LEU A 232 7.34 9.01 -11.36
C LEU A 232 8.31 8.18 -10.52
N LEU A 233 8.32 6.87 -10.73
CA LEU A 233 9.28 5.94 -10.12
C LEU A 233 10.63 5.92 -10.86
N GLY A 234 10.82 6.77 -11.88
CA GLY A 234 12.06 6.91 -12.64
C GLY A 234 12.32 5.76 -13.61
N VAL A 235 11.29 5.01 -13.99
CA VAL A 235 11.40 3.90 -14.95
C VAL A 235 11.40 4.46 -16.36
N GLY A 236 12.52 4.26 -17.07
CA GLY A 236 12.66 4.69 -18.46
C GLY A 236 11.78 3.86 -19.40
N PRO A 237 11.42 4.37 -20.60
CA PRO A 237 10.55 3.66 -21.53
C PRO A 237 11.12 2.32 -22.03
N ASP A 238 12.45 2.20 -22.09
CA ASP A 238 13.16 1.00 -22.51
C ASP A 238 13.60 0.11 -21.33
N ASP A 239 13.16 0.44 -20.10
CA ASP A 239 13.45 -0.36 -18.92
C ASP A 239 12.73 -1.72 -19.02
N PRO A 240 13.43 -2.85 -18.87
CA PRO A 240 12.82 -4.19 -18.93
C PRO A 240 11.68 -4.38 -17.95
N VAL A 241 11.70 -3.67 -16.82
CA VAL A 241 10.62 -3.77 -15.84
C VAL A 241 9.28 -3.33 -16.45
N ASN A 242 9.28 -2.51 -17.50
CA ASN A 242 8.05 -2.13 -18.20
C ASN A 242 7.30 -3.31 -18.82
N GLU A 243 7.96 -4.44 -19.11
CA GLU A 243 7.25 -5.66 -19.53
C GLU A 243 6.23 -6.12 -18.47
N TYR A 244 6.52 -5.81 -17.20
CA TYR A 244 5.69 -6.15 -16.05
C TYR A 244 4.83 -4.98 -15.56
N LEU A 245 5.36 -3.76 -15.59
CA LEU A 245 4.66 -2.55 -15.12
C LEU A 245 3.68 -2.01 -16.15
N VAL A 246 4.12 -1.93 -17.42
CA VAL A 246 3.43 -1.20 -18.49
C VAL A 246 3.12 -2.17 -19.62
N PRO A 247 2.04 -2.97 -19.52
CA PRO A 247 1.70 -3.94 -20.55
C PRO A 247 1.57 -3.24 -21.92
N PRO A 248 1.98 -3.88 -23.04
CA PRO A 248 1.90 -3.28 -24.37
C PRO A 248 0.52 -2.73 -24.73
N GLU A 249 -0.53 -3.35 -24.17
CA GLU A 249 -1.91 -2.90 -24.28
C GLU A 249 -2.13 -1.51 -23.67
N ALA A 250 -1.55 -1.22 -22.51
CA ALA A 250 -1.65 0.08 -21.87
C ALA A 250 -0.99 1.18 -22.74
N VAL A 251 0.19 0.89 -23.31
CA VAL A 251 0.88 1.80 -24.25
C VAL A 251 -0.01 2.13 -25.46
N ARG A 252 -0.69 1.11 -25.99
CA ARG A 252 -1.62 1.25 -27.12
C ARG A 252 -2.86 2.05 -26.78
N LEU A 253 -3.45 1.80 -25.61
CA LEU A 253 -4.70 2.44 -25.17
C LEU A 253 -4.51 3.91 -24.80
N ALA A 254 -3.42 4.25 -24.11
CA ALA A 254 -3.21 5.61 -23.59
C ALA A 254 -2.56 6.57 -24.60
N GLY A 255 -1.89 6.03 -25.64
CA GLY A 255 -1.03 6.82 -26.51
C GLY A 255 0.25 7.24 -25.77
N ALA A 256 1.33 6.47 -25.92
CA ALA A 256 2.56 6.64 -25.14
C ALA A 256 3.12 8.08 -25.12
N ASP A 257 3.05 8.77 -26.26
CA ASP A 257 3.55 10.15 -26.39
C ASP A 257 2.67 11.16 -25.66
N ASP A 258 1.37 10.90 -25.56
CA ASP A 258 0.43 11.81 -24.89
C ASP A 258 0.60 11.76 -23.36
N VAL A 259 0.86 10.57 -22.79
CA VAL A 259 1.15 10.42 -21.35
C VAL A 259 2.55 10.89 -20.99
N ARG A 260 3.55 10.69 -21.87
CA ARG A 260 4.92 11.24 -21.69
C ARG A 260 4.94 12.75 -21.56
N ASN A 261 3.99 13.43 -22.20
CA ASN A 261 3.91 14.88 -22.20
C ASN A 261 2.97 15.45 -21.11
N TRP A 262 2.56 14.66 -20.11
CA TRP A 262 1.80 15.19 -18.95
C TRP A 262 2.49 16.43 -18.35
N PRO A 263 1.77 17.54 -18.07
CA PRO A 263 0.31 17.69 -18.00
C PRO A 263 -0.41 18.06 -19.30
N ALA A 264 0.25 17.98 -20.47
CA ALA A 264 -0.35 18.34 -21.76
C ALA A 264 -1.32 17.28 -22.32
N TRP A 265 -1.61 16.21 -21.59
CA TRP A 265 -2.64 15.22 -21.95
C TRP A 265 -3.98 15.95 -22.17
N PRO A 266 -4.67 15.78 -23.32
CA PRO A 266 -5.77 16.63 -23.72
C PRO A 266 -6.80 16.80 -22.61
N SER A 267 -7.26 18.05 -22.44
CA SER A 267 -8.33 18.41 -21.51
C SER A 267 -9.58 17.58 -21.80
N GLY A 268 -9.81 16.54 -20.98
CA GLY A 268 -10.86 15.54 -21.14
C GLY A 268 -11.10 14.75 -19.84
N ARG A 269 -11.88 13.66 -19.94
CA ARG A 269 -12.13 12.71 -18.84
C ARG A 269 -10.80 12.17 -18.31
N GLY A 270 -10.63 12.05 -16.99
CA GLY A 270 -9.43 11.47 -16.37
C GLY A 270 -8.41 12.47 -15.81
N ARG A 271 -8.54 13.78 -16.08
CA ARG A 271 -7.54 14.78 -15.64
C ARG A 271 -7.46 14.90 -14.12
N ASN A 272 -8.60 14.91 -13.44
CA ASN A 272 -8.64 15.02 -11.98
C ASN A 272 -8.17 13.73 -11.33
N GLU A 273 -8.49 12.58 -11.92
CA GLU A 273 -8.05 11.26 -11.51
C GLU A 273 -6.52 11.14 -11.61
N MET A 274 -5.93 11.60 -12.72
CA MET A 274 -4.47 11.66 -12.87
C MET A 274 -3.81 12.62 -11.88
N ALA A 275 -4.38 13.81 -11.68
CA ALA A 275 -3.84 14.78 -10.73
C ALA A 275 -3.90 14.23 -9.29
N LEU A 276 -5.01 13.56 -8.94
CA LEU A 276 -5.13 12.84 -7.66
C LEU A 276 -4.07 11.74 -7.56
N ALA A 277 -3.86 10.95 -8.61
CA ALA A 277 -2.86 9.89 -8.63
C ALA A 277 -1.46 10.40 -8.33
N GLU A 278 -1.02 11.49 -8.98
CA GLU A 278 0.29 12.10 -8.73
C GLU A 278 0.43 12.57 -7.28
N GLN A 279 -0.58 13.24 -6.74
CA GLN A 279 -0.54 13.69 -5.35
C GLN A 279 -0.48 12.52 -4.38
N LEU A 280 -1.31 11.49 -4.57
CA LEU A 280 -1.29 10.28 -3.72
C LEU A 280 0.07 9.58 -3.75
N TRP A 281 0.76 9.56 -4.90
CA TRP A 281 2.04 8.87 -5.03
C TRP A 281 3.26 9.67 -4.58
N ILE A 282 3.21 11.01 -4.65
CA ILE A 282 4.33 11.91 -4.34
C ILE A 282 4.22 12.48 -2.93
N ASP A 283 3.07 13.07 -2.61
CA ASP A 283 2.80 13.74 -1.34
C ASP A 283 1.31 13.56 -0.97
N PRO A 284 0.92 12.36 -0.49
CA PRO A 284 -0.47 12.10 -0.16
C PRO A 284 -1.01 13.05 0.92
N ALA A 285 -0.17 13.56 1.82
CA ALA A 285 -0.56 14.54 2.83
C ALA A 285 -0.94 15.90 2.22
N GLY A 286 -0.43 16.21 1.03
CA GLY A 286 -0.69 17.43 0.27
C GLY A 286 -1.83 17.32 -0.74
N VAL A 287 -2.67 16.27 -0.68
CA VAL A 287 -3.81 16.12 -1.60
C VAL A 287 -4.72 17.34 -1.54
N ASP A 288 -4.94 17.95 -2.71
CA ASP A 288 -5.75 19.15 -2.88
C ASP A 288 -7.24 18.82 -2.81
N ALA A 289 -7.92 19.41 -1.82
CA ALA A 289 -9.35 19.25 -1.63
C ALA A 289 -10.16 19.63 -2.88
N ALA A 290 -9.70 20.58 -3.70
CA ALA A 290 -10.40 20.95 -4.92
C ALA A 290 -10.49 19.80 -5.94
N ILE A 291 -9.48 18.91 -5.98
CA ILE A 291 -9.46 17.73 -6.85
C ILE A 291 -10.47 16.70 -6.32
N THR A 292 -10.43 16.41 -5.03
CA THR A 292 -11.30 15.41 -4.40
C THR A 292 -12.75 15.86 -4.39
N ASP A 293 -13.04 17.13 -4.09
CA ASP A 293 -14.38 17.73 -4.15
C ASP A 293 -14.95 17.65 -5.57
N SER A 294 -14.12 17.91 -6.59
CA SER A 294 -14.54 17.81 -7.98
C SER A 294 -14.85 16.38 -8.39
N LEU A 295 -14.05 15.40 -7.95
CA LEU A 295 -14.27 13.99 -8.22
C LEU A 295 -15.52 13.48 -7.49
N GLU A 296 -15.66 13.79 -6.21
CA GLU A 296 -16.85 13.46 -5.41
C GLU A 296 -18.12 14.05 -6.03
N SER A 297 -18.09 15.31 -6.47
CA SER A 297 -19.24 15.93 -7.14
C SER A 297 -19.63 15.22 -8.44
N SER A 298 -18.69 14.55 -9.12
CA SER A 298 -18.93 13.90 -10.41
C SER A 298 -19.25 12.40 -10.31
N LEU A 299 -18.68 11.71 -9.31
CA LEU A 299 -18.74 10.26 -9.15
C LEU A 299 -19.54 9.82 -7.91
N GLY A 300 -19.85 10.76 -7.01
CA GLY A 300 -20.25 10.46 -5.64
C GLY A 300 -19.08 9.96 -4.79
N VAL A 301 -19.31 9.87 -3.48
CA VAL A 301 -18.29 9.41 -2.52
C VAL A 301 -17.82 7.98 -2.81
N ASP A 302 -18.74 7.04 -3.13
CA ASP A 302 -18.37 5.66 -3.44
C ASP A 302 -17.46 5.58 -4.69
N GLY A 303 -17.73 6.42 -5.69
CA GLY A 303 -16.95 6.51 -6.90
C GLY A 303 -15.55 7.10 -6.65
N LEU A 304 -15.45 8.14 -5.82
CA LEU A 304 -14.17 8.67 -5.35
C LEU A 304 -13.37 7.60 -4.60
N ILE A 305 -14.01 6.84 -3.70
CA ILE A 305 -13.36 5.74 -2.96
C ILE A 305 -12.77 4.72 -3.94
N ARG A 306 -13.56 4.25 -4.92
CA ARG A 306 -13.09 3.25 -5.89
C ARG A 306 -11.96 3.76 -6.75
N VAL A 307 -12.05 5.00 -7.24
CA VAL A 307 -10.96 5.64 -8.01
C VAL A 307 -9.70 5.77 -7.17
N ALA A 308 -9.77 6.41 -5.99
CA ALA A 308 -8.62 6.60 -5.12
C ALA A 308 -7.95 5.26 -4.77
N TRP A 309 -8.74 4.25 -4.44
CA TRP A 309 -8.22 2.92 -4.12
C TRP A 309 -7.48 2.27 -5.28
N ASN A 310 -8.03 2.37 -6.48
CA ASN A 310 -7.42 1.85 -7.69
C ASN A 310 -6.09 2.56 -8.00
N LEU A 311 -6.03 3.89 -7.82
CA LEU A 311 -4.81 4.68 -7.99
C LEU A 311 -3.74 4.29 -6.97
N ILE A 312 -4.12 4.15 -5.71
CA ILE A 312 -3.23 3.67 -4.63
C ILE A 312 -2.65 2.30 -5.02
N LEU A 313 -3.52 1.37 -5.41
CA LEU A 313 -3.12 0.00 -5.78
C LEU A 313 -2.13 -0.02 -6.95
N ILE A 314 -2.37 0.75 -8.02
CA ILE A 314 -1.43 0.90 -9.14
C ILE A 314 -0.04 1.34 -8.63
N GLY A 315 -0.01 2.38 -7.80
CA GLY A 315 1.23 2.90 -7.24
C GLY A 315 1.97 1.91 -6.34
N GLN A 316 1.26 1.08 -5.57
CA GLN A 316 1.87 0.07 -4.70
C GLN A 316 2.35 -1.15 -5.50
N LEU A 317 1.59 -1.61 -6.50
CA LEU A 317 1.98 -2.72 -7.36
C LEU A 317 3.24 -2.42 -8.16
N HIS A 318 3.41 -1.18 -8.63
CA HIS A 318 4.64 -0.80 -9.30
C HIS A 318 5.85 -0.75 -8.38
N ARG A 319 5.69 -0.22 -7.16
CA ARG A 319 6.75 -0.28 -6.15
C ARG A 319 7.15 -1.72 -5.86
N LEU A 320 6.15 -2.60 -5.71
CA LEU A 320 6.36 -4.02 -5.46
C LEU A 320 7.12 -4.68 -6.61
N ALA A 321 6.67 -4.46 -7.84
CA ALA A 321 7.32 -5.00 -9.02
C ALA A 321 8.77 -4.51 -9.19
N LEU A 322 9.06 -3.23 -8.90
CA LEU A 322 10.43 -2.70 -8.91
C LEU A 322 11.33 -3.35 -7.87
N VAL A 323 10.81 -3.60 -6.67
CA VAL A 323 11.56 -4.28 -5.61
C VAL A 323 11.81 -5.75 -5.98
N LEU A 324 10.85 -6.42 -6.64
CA LEU A 324 10.89 -7.85 -6.94
C LEU A 324 11.62 -8.22 -8.25
N HIS A 325 11.69 -7.33 -9.25
CA HIS A 325 12.25 -7.63 -10.59
C HIS A 325 13.79 -7.88 -10.63
N ARG A 326 14.42 -8.26 -9.52
CA ARG A 326 15.89 -8.33 -9.37
C ARG A 326 16.60 -9.53 -10.02
N GLU A 327 15.96 -10.41 -10.80
CA GLU A 327 16.56 -11.74 -11.06
C GLU A 327 16.78 -12.21 -12.51
N SER A 328 16.44 -11.43 -13.55
CA SER A 328 16.47 -11.97 -14.93
C SER A 328 17.67 -11.54 -15.79
N ARG A 329 18.80 -11.08 -15.22
CA ARG A 329 19.99 -10.68 -16.00
C ARG A 329 21.30 -11.24 -15.47
#